data_AF-A0A497ETD1-F1
#
_entry.id   AF-A0A497ETD1-F1
#
_cell.length_a   1.000
_cell.length_b   1.000
_cell.length_c   1.000
_cell.angle_alpha   90.00
_cell.angle_beta   90.00
_cell.angle_gamma   90.00
#
_symmetry.space_group_name_H-M   'P 1'
#
loop_
_entity.id
_entity.type
_entity.pdbx_description
1 polymer ?
#
loop_
_entity_poly.entity_id
_entity_poly.type
_entity_poly.pdbx_seq_one_letter_code
_entity_poly.pdbx_strand_id
1 'polypeptide(L)'
;MSIYYSRDAMTEWIDKSKIASSELSKLGLGEKEKLHEESRYVLLTERTLLDLIMGMRDVLREGAAALLYHAFKKAAIRRFSSLLEDLKKFRMKELKVEEYALKAGDYKTILNEVVELYKFEGYAQDVQIKLDKEKESILLTYKGSLAHRLIKLCEKEKLMPPTEEVLSLVKGCVAGTFSALVGEDIDVREARIEPSGDVVVALPKEIFAKVAERITA
;
A
#
# COMPACT_ATOMS: atom_id res chain seq x y z
N MET A 1 -45.69 -0.34 -5.45
CA MET A 1 -45.46 1.11 -5.34
C MET A 1 -43.96 1.30 -5.41
N SER A 2 -43.43 1.58 -6.59
CA SER A 2 -41.98 1.58 -6.87
C SER A 2 -41.42 2.98 -6.65
N ILE A 3 -40.45 3.11 -5.74
CA ILE A 3 -39.70 4.35 -5.55
C ILE A 3 -38.42 4.21 -6.38
N TYR A 4 -38.37 4.96 -7.49
CA TYR A 4 -37.17 5.12 -8.31
C TYR A 4 -36.19 6.05 -7.58
N TYR A 5 -35.03 5.53 -7.19
CA TYR A 5 -33.89 6.39 -6.85
C TYR A 5 -33.17 6.77 -8.14
N SER A 6 -33.08 8.07 -8.41
CA SER A 6 -32.42 8.63 -9.60
C SER A 6 -30.93 8.28 -9.57
N ARG A 7 -30.40 7.81 -10.71
CA ARG A 7 -28.98 7.51 -10.94
C ARG A 7 -28.05 8.72 -10.76
N ASP A 8 -28.59 9.93 -10.72
CA ASP A 8 -27.80 11.16 -10.80
C ASP A 8 -27.15 11.59 -9.46
N ALA A 9 -27.57 11.03 -8.33
CA ALA A 9 -26.97 11.34 -7.02
C ALA A 9 -25.67 10.56 -6.72
N MET A 10 -25.36 9.51 -7.48
CA MET A 10 -24.18 8.66 -7.22
C MET A 10 -22.94 9.08 -8.01
N THR A 11 -23.10 9.95 -9.01
CA THR A 11 -22.02 10.46 -9.87
C THR A 11 -21.42 11.78 -9.40
N GLU A 12 -22.07 12.49 -8.47
CA GLU A 12 -21.60 13.81 -8.00
C GLU A 12 -20.43 13.77 -6.99
N TRP A 13 -20.06 12.60 -6.45
CA TRP A 13 -18.88 12.50 -5.57
C TRP A 13 -17.56 12.27 -6.32
N ILE A 14 -17.60 12.11 -7.65
CA ILE A 14 -16.42 11.86 -8.49
C ILE A 14 -15.92 13.14 -9.21
N ASP A 15 -16.64 14.27 -9.19
CA ASP A 15 -16.29 15.41 -10.08
C ASP A 15 -16.24 16.81 -9.42
N LYS A 16 -15.66 16.95 -8.21
CA LYS A 16 -15.34 18.27 -7.62
C LYS A 16 -13.98 18.39 -6.91
N SER A 17 -12.93 17.82 -7.50
CA SER A 17 -11.55 18.29 -7.28
C SER A 17 -10.77 18.28 -8.59
N LYS A 18 -11.23 19.08 -9.56
CA LYS A 18 -10.44 19.43 -10.75
C LYS A 18 -9.32 20.36 -10.33
N ILE A 19 -8.21 19.78 -9.89
CA ILE A 19 -6.91 20.31 -10.27
C ILE A 19 -6.87 20.16 -11.79
N ALA A 20 -6.64 21.25 -12.50
CA ALA A 20 -6.58 21.22 -13.95
C ALA A 20 -5.57 20.16 -14.40
N SER A 21 -5.95 19.33 -15.38
CA SER A 21 -5.11 18.29 -15.99
C SER A 21 -3.72 18.81 -16.43
N SER A 22 -3.58 20.12 -16.66
CA SER A 22 -2.34 20.82 -17.01
C SER A 22 -1.37 21.07 -15.83
N GLU A 23 -1.81 20.92 -14.58
CA GLU A 23 -0.93 21.03 -13.40
C GLU A 23 -0.44 19.66 -12.91
N LEU A 24 -1.25 18.61 -13.08
CA LEU A 24 -0.84 17.21 -12.85
C LEU A 24 0.23 16.73 -13.86
N SER A 25 0.24 17.30 -15.06
CA SER A 25 1.30 17.06 -16.06
C SER A 25 2.67 17.60 -15.66
N LYS A 26 2.76 18.51 -14.68
CA LYS A 26 4.06 19.01 -14.16
C LYS A 26 4.70 18.07 -13.14
N LEU A 27 3.98 17.06 -12.65
CA LEU A 27 4.45 16.05 -11.70
C LEU A 27 4.83 14.71 -12.36
N GLY A 28 4.93 14.65 -13.69
CA GLY A 28 5.52 13.50 -14.40
C GLY A 28 4.70 12.21 -14.37
N LEU A 29 3.41 12.25 -14.00
CA LEU A 29 2.53 11.08 -14.00
C LEU A 29 1.72 10.90 -15.30
N GLY A 30 1.58 11.94 -16.12
CA GLY A 30 0.95 11.85 -17.45
C GLY A 30 1.83 11.24 -18.53
N GLU A 31 3.16 11.24 -18.34
CA GLU A 31 4.13 10.63 -19.27
C GLU A 31 4.58 9.23 -18.82
N LYS A 32 3.92 8.63 -17.82
CA LYS A 32 4.16 7.25 -17.40
C LYS A 32 3.42 6.20 -18.24
N GLU A 33 3.00 6.51 -19.47
CA GLU A 33 2.80 5.47 -20.49
C GLU A 33 4.12 4.71 -20.82
N LYS A 34 5.29 5.19 -20.35
CA LYS A 34 6.59 4.55 -20.61
C LYS A 34 7.50 4.33 -19.38
N LEU A 35 6.99 4.48 -18.15
CA LEU A 35 7.80 4.29 -16.93
C LEU A 35 7.14 3.29 -15.96
N HIS A 36 6.93 2.08 -16.48
CA HIS A 36 7.05 0.77 -15.80
C HIS A 36 7.07 -0.31 -16.91
N GLU A 37 8.04 -0.26 -17.82
CA GLU A 37 8.12 -1.20 -18.96
C GLU A 37 8.24 -2.69 -18.54
N GLU A 38 8.48 -2.97 -17.25
CA GLU A 38 8.64 -4.34 -16.76
C GLU A 38 7.47 -4.88 -15.90
N SER A 39 6.49 -4.06 -15.52
CA SER A 39 5.38 -4.50 -14.65
C SER A 39 4.01 -4.23 -15.27
N ARG A 40 3.37 -5.28 -15.80
CA ARG A 40 1.98 -5.23 -16.24
C ARG A 40 1.06 -5.14 -15.02
N TYR A 41 0.22 -4.12 -14.98
CA TYR A 41 -0.82 -3.96 -13.95
C TYR A 41 -2.07 -4.75 -14.34
N VAL A 42 -2.73 -5.34 -13.34
CA VAL A 42 -4.03 -6.00 -13.51
C VAL A 42 -5.02 -5.32 -12.56
N LEU A 43 -6.10 -4.79 -13.13
CA LEU A 43 -7.21 -4.26 -12.35
C LEU A 43 -8.11 -5.42 -11.91
N LEU A 44 -8.27 -5.58 -10.60
CA LEU A 44 -9.18 -6.54 -10.01
C LEU A 44 -10.30 -5.81 -9.28
N THR A 45 -11.53 -6.27 -9.47
CA THR A 45 -12.64 -5.80 -8.62
C THR A 45 -12.48 -6.37 -7.21
N GLU A 46 -12.98 -5.67 -6.20
CA GLU A 46 -12.96 -6.16 -4.81
C GLU A 46 -13.67 -7.51 -4.67
N ARG A 47 -14.73 -7.72 -5.45
CA ARG A 47 -15.45 -8.99 -5.50
C ARG A 47 -14.56 -10.13 -6.01
N THR A 48 -13.90 -9.92 -7.15
CA THR A 48 -12.98 -10.90 -7.72
C THR A 48 -11.82 -11.21 -6.77
N LEU A 49 -11.26 -10.19 -6.11
CA LEU A 49 -10.20 -10.38 -5.14
C LEU A 49 -10.69 -11.19 -3.92
N LEU A 50 -11.89 -10.90 -3.43
CA LEU A 50 -12.50 -11.67 -2.34
C LEU A 50 -12.69 -13.13 -2.73
N ASP A 51 -13.27 -13.40 -3.91
CA ASP A 51 -13.51 -14.75 -4.40
C ASP A 51 -12.18 -15.54 -4.53
N LEU A 52 -11.11 -14.88 -4.99
CA LEU A 52 -9.78 -15.46 -5.03
C LEU A 52 -9.24 -15.79 -3.63
N ILE A 53 -9.37 -14.87 -2.67
CA ILE A 53 -8.91 -15.09 -1.29
C ILE A 53 -9.68 -16.25 -0.65
N MET A 54 -10.99 -16.29 -0.83
CA MET A 54 -11.85 -17.36 -0.31
C MET A 54 -11.48 -18.70 -0.95
N GLY A 55 -11.28 -18.75 -2.27
CA GLY A 55 -10.84 -19.96 -2.95
C GLY A 55 -9.46 -20.43 -2.49
N MET A 56 -8.52 -19.51 -2.24
CA MET A 56 -7.22 -19.84 -1.65
C MET A 56 -7.37 -20.43 -0.25
N ARG A 57 -8.23 -19.85 0.59
CA ARG A 57 -8.52 -20.37 1.94
C ARG A 57 -9.12 -21.77 1.88
N ASP A 58 -10.01 -22.04 0.95
CA ASP A 58 -10.65 -23.36 0.83
C ASP A 58 -9.65 -24.45 0.41
N VAL A 59 -8.68 -24.10 -0.45
CA VAL A 59 -7.66 -25.03 -0.96
C VAL A 59 -6.49 -25.20 0.02
N LEU A 60 -5.98 -24.09 0.57
CA LEU A 60 -4.74 -24.05 1.34
C LEU A 60 -4.96 -24.00 2.85
N ARG A 61 -6.18 -23.72 3.31
CA ARG A 61 -6.54 -23.51 4.72
C ARG A 61 -5.61 -22.47 5.35
N GLU A 62 -4.95 -22.83 6.45
CA GLU A 62 -3.98 -22.00 7.18
C GLU A 62 -2.82 -21.51 6.29
N GLY A 63 -2.50 -22.21 5.20
CA GLY A 63 -1.47 -21.80 4.24
C GLY A 63 -1.84 -20.57 3.40
N ALA A 64 -3.12 -20.20 3.30
CA ALA A 64 -3.57 -19.07 2.48
C ALA A 64 -3.06 -17.73 3.02
N ALA A 65 -3.13 -17.53 4.33
CA ALA A 65 -2.63 -16.34 5.00
C ALA A 65 -1.12 -16.16 4.78
N ALA A 66 -0.34 -17.24 4.95
CA ALA A 66 1.11 -17.23 4.71
C ALA A 66 1.44 -16.92 3.25
N LEU A 67 0.72 -17.54 2.30
CA LEU A 67 0.92 -17.27 0.87
C LEU A 67 0.67 -15.78 0.53
N LEU A 68 -0.44 -15.23 1.02
CA LEU A 68 -0.78 -13.81 0.82
C LEU A 68 0.27 -12.89 1.44
N TYR A 69 0.69 -13.16 2.67
CA TYR A 69 1.75 -12.39 3.32
C TYR A 69 3.03 -12.34 2.47
N HIS A 70 3.54 -13.49 2.03
CA HIS A 70 4.78 -13.55 1.26
C HIS A 70 4.63 -12.98 -0.15
N ALA A 71 3.50 -13.21 -0.82
CA ALA A 71 3.24 -12.66 -2.15
C ALA A 71 3.25 -11.12 -2.13
N PHE A 72 2.55 -10.50 -1.18
CA PHE A 72 2.48 -9.05 -1.06
C PHE A 72 3.77 -8.43 -0.49
N LYS A 73 4.48 -9.14 0.40
CA LYS A 73 5.83 -8.76 0.84
C LYS A 73 6.80 -8.67 -0.35
N LYS A 74 6.82 -9.70 -1.20
CA LYS A 74 7.69 -9.71 -2.38
C LYS A 74 7.30 -8.61 -3.39
N ALA A 75 6.00 -8.37 -3.58
CA ALA A 75 5.52 -7.31 -4.47
C ALA A 75 5.92 -5.91 -3.96
N ALA A 76 5.80 -5.67 -2.65
CA ALA A 76 6.17 -4.40 -2.03
C ALA A 76 7.69 -4.15 -2.07
N ILE A 77 8.52 -5.17 -1.82
CA ILE A 77 9.99 -5.08 -1.99
C ILE A 77 10.33 -4.66 -3.41
N ARG A 78 9.80 -5.40 -4.41
CA ARG A 78 10.07 -5.12 -5.83
C ARG A 78 9.68 -3.70 -6.21
N ARG A 79 8.52 -3.23 -5.76
CA ARG A 79 8.04 -1.87 -6.00
C ARG A 79 8.98 -0.82 -5.40
N PHE A 80 9.31 -0.95 -4.12
CA PHE A 80 10.15 0.02 -3.43
C PHE A 80 11.54 0.09 -4.08
N SER A 81 12.16 -1.07 -4.34
CA SER A 81 13.47 -1.14 -4.99
C SER A 81 13.45 -0.55 -6.40
N SER A 82 12.41 -0.80 -7.20
CA SER A 82 12.26 -0.20 -8.54
C SER A 82 12.19 1.32 -8.47
N LEU A 83 11.37 1.88 -7.57
CA LEU A 83 11.24 3.33 -7.42
C LEU A 83 12.55 3.98 -6.94
N LEU A 84 13.29 3.29 -6.07
CA LEU A 84 14.58 3.74 -5.58
C LEU A 84 15.64 3.78 -6.69
N GLU A 85 15.67 2.75 -7.55
CA GLU A 85 16.54 2.71 -8.74
C GLU A 85 16.17 3.80 -9.76
N ASP A 86 14.88 4.04 -9.99
CA ASP A 86 14.40 5.10 -10.89
C ASP A 86 14.81 6.49 -10.37
N LEU A 87 14.67 6.71 -9.05
CA LEU A 87 15.14 7.94 -8.41
C LEU A 87 16.66 8.10 -8.56
N LYS A 88 17.43 7.03 -8.34
CA LYS A 88 18.88 7.04 -8.51
C LYS A 88 19.27 7.44 -9.94
N LYS A 89 18.67 6.82 -10.96
CA LYS A 89 18.90 7.15 -12.38
C LYS A 89 18.53 8.60 -12.69
N PHE A 90 17.41 9.08 -12.15
CA PHE A 90 16.99 10.47 -12.30
C PHE A 90 18.03 11.44 -11.70
N ARG A 91 18.51 11.18 -10.47
CA ARG A 91 19.54 12.00 -9.81
C ARG A 91 20.86 12.01 -10.56
N MET A 92 21.30 10.86 -11.07
CA MET A 92 22.51 10.76 -11.89
C MET A 92 22.42 11.65 -13.14
N LYS A 93 21.27 11.61 -13.84
CA LYS A 93 21.01 12.44 -15.02
C LYS A 93 20.93 13.93 -14.69
N GLU A 94 20.23 14.29 -13.62
CA GLU A 94 20.04 15.67 -13.17
C GLU A 94 21.36 16.33 -12.74
N LEU A 95 22.16 15.61 -11.96
CA LEU A 95 23.42 16.10 -11.40
C LEU A 95 24.62 15.87 -12.34
N LYS A 96 24.44 15.15 -13.45
CA LYS A 96 25.48 14.78 -14.41
C LYS A 96 26.65 14.04 -13.75
N VAL A 97 26.33 13.06 -12.91
CA VAL A 97 27.31 12.21 -12.22
C VAL A 97 27.21 10.78 -12.71
N GLU A 98 28.34 10.08 -12.77
CA GLU A 98 28.40 8.66 -13.15
C GLU A 98 27.83 7.73 -12.06
N GLU A 99 27.87 8.17 -10.81
CA GLU A 99 27.33 7.41 -9.68
C GLU A 99 26.67 8.36 -8.66
N TYR A 100 25.56 7.91 -8.09
CA TYR A 100 24.83 8.62 -7.05
C TYR A 100 24.66 7.74 -5.80
N ALA A 101 25.14 8.23 -4.66
CA ALA A 101 24.92 7.62 -3.37
C ALA A 101 23.60 8.14 -2.77
N LEU A 102 22.68 7.23 -2.48
CA LEU A 102 21.37 7.53 -1.90
C LEU A 102 21.49 8.13 -0.51
N LYS A 103 20.70 9.17 -0.24
CA LYS A 103 20.65 9.89 1.04
C LYS A 103 19.33 9.59 1.76
N ALA A 104 19.25 9.85 3.07
CA ALA A 104 18.02 9.65 3.84
C ALA A 104 16.79 10.36 3.24
N GLY A 105 16.96 11.58 2.73
CA GLY A 105 15.90 12.30 2.01
C GLY A 105 15.32 11.53 0.80
N ASP A 106 16.11 10.71 0.11
CA ASP A 106 15.64 9.90 -1.01
C ASP A 106 14.73 8.77 -0.53
N TYR A 107 15.12 8.07 0.54
CA TYR A 107 14.31 7.00 1.13
C TYR A 107 12.97 7.50 1.65
N LYS A 108 12.95 8.69 2.29
CA LYS A 108 11.71 9.35 2.70
C LYS A 108 10.81 9.66 1.50
N THR A 109 11.40 10.14 0.41
CA THR A 109 10.68 10.45 -0.83
C THR A 109 10.04 9.19 -1.41
N ILE A 110 10.79 8.08 -1.49
CA ILE A 110 10.25 6.80 -1.96
C ILE A 110 9.16 6.26 -1.01
N LEU A 111 9.33 6.37 0.30
CA LEU A 111 8.33 5.93 1.27
C LEU A 111 7.00 6.69 1.08
N ASN A 112 7.06 8.01 0.89
CA ASN A 112 5.88 8.82 0.61
C ASN A 112 5.22 8.44 -0.72
N GLU A 113 6.01 8.23 -1.78
CA GLU A 113 5.50 7.79 -3.09
C GLU A 113 4.80 6.43 -2.99
N VAL A 114 5.37 5.46 -2.25
CA VAL A 114 4.75 4.16 -2.01
C VAL A 114 3.42 4.30 -1.26
N VAL A 115 3.35 5.21 -0.29
CA VAL A 115 2.10 5.52 0.44
C VAL A 115 1.04 6.08 -0.51
N GLU A 116 1.40 7.02 -1.39
CA GLU A 116 0.46 7.56 -2.38
C GLU A 116 0.02 6.50 -3.39
N LEU A 117 0.91 5.61 -3.81
CA LEU A 117 0.56 4.48 -4.66
C LEU A 117 -0.43 3.52 -3.98
N TYR A 118 -0.29 3.25 -2.67
CA TYR A 118 -1.29 2.45 -1.97
C TYR A 118 -2.68 3.10 -1.97
N LYS A 119 -2.76 4.43 -1.90
CA LYS A 119 -4.03 5.16 -2.01
C LYS A 119 -4.58 5.07 -3.43
N PHE A 120 -3.75 5.37 -4.42
CA PHE A 120 -4.12 5.35 -5.84
C PHE A 120 -4.58 3.98 -6.31
N GLU A 121 -3.90 2.91 -5.90
CA GLU A 121 -4.25 1.52 -6.23
C GLU A 121 -5.45 0.99 -5.43
N GLY A 122 -5.99 1.78 -4.49
CA GLY A 122 -7.20 1.46 -3.74
C GLY A 122 -6.99 0.57 -2.52
N TYR A 123 -5.76 0.38 -2.02
CA TYR A 123 -5.53 -0.38 -0.78
C TYR A 123 -6.12 0.34 0.45
N ALA A 124 -6.20 1.66 0.42
CA ALA A 124 -6.84 2.49 1.44
C ALA A 124 -7.23 3.86 0.88
N GLN A 125 -8.09 4.59 1.59
CA GLN A 125 -8.39 5.98 1.26
C GLN A 125 -7.27 6.91 1.77
N ASP A 126 -6.71 6.60 2.93
CA ASP A 126 -5.56 7.29 3.49
C ASP A 126 -4.65 6.30 4.22
N VAL A 127 -3.35 6.58 4.25
CA VAL A 127 -2.35 5.78 4.96
C VAL A 127 -1.48 6.72 5.75
N GLN A 128 -1.42 6.51 7.06
CA GLN A 128 -0.69 7.34 8.00
C GLN A 128 0.43 6.55 8.63
N ILE A 129 1.65 7.10 8.60
CA ILE A 129 2.82 6.53 9.27
C ILE A 129 3.13 7.41 10.49
N LYS A 130 3.07 6.82 11.68
CA LYS A 130 3.40 7.50 12.93
C LYS A 130 4.65 6.88 13.55
N LEU A 131 5.66 7.70 13.78
CA LEU A 131 6.84 7.35 14.57
C LEU A 131 6.62 7.85 15.99
N ASP A 132 6.53 6.95 16.95
CA ASP A 132 6.47 7.26 18.37
C ASP A 132 7.87 7.08 18.96
N LYS A 133 8.55 8.21 19.21
CA LYS A 133 9.92 8.23 19.75
C LYS A 133 10.00 7.75 21.19
N GLU A 134 8.96 7.99 21.99
CA GLU A 134 8.96 7.59 23.40
C GLU A 134 8.81 6.08 23.54
N LYS A 135 8.00 5.47 22.67
CA LYS A 135 7.75 4.02 22.66
C LYS A 135 8.66 3.25 21.71
N GLU A 136 9.50 3.94 20.95
CA GLU A 136 10.34 3.38 19.89
C GLU A 136 9.52 2.48 18.96
N SER A 137 8.37 2.98 18.50
CA SER A 137 7.43 2.21 17.70
C SER A 137 7.03 2.93 16.42
N ILE A 138 6.73 2.14 15.40
CA ILE A 138 6.22 2.64 14.11
C ILE A 138 4.86 2.00 13.88
N LEU A 139 3.85 2.86 13.72
CA LEU A 139 2.48 2.45 13.46
C LEU A 139 2.06 2.93 12.09
N LEU A 140 1.50 2.00 11.30
CA LEU A 140 0.83 2.30 10.04
C LEU A 140 -0.66 2.16 10.23
N THR A 141 -1.41 3.18 9.85
CA THR A 141 -2.88 3.18 9.90
C THR A 141 -3.44 3.36 8.50
N TYR A 142 -4.17 2.34 8.03
CA TYR A 142 -4.86 2.34 6.75
C TYR A 142 -6.33 2.70 6.98
N LYS A 143 -6.70 3.92 6.62
CA LYS A 143 -8.07 4.43 6.76
C LYS A 143 -8.90 4.05 5.56
N GLY A 144 -10.14 3.62 5.82
CA GLY A 144 -10.99 3.07 4.76
C GLY A 144 -10.31 1.92 4.03
N SER A 145 -9.61 1.05 4.76
CA SER A 145 -8.77 -0.03 4.23
C SER A 145 -9.55 -1.01 3.35
N LEU A 146 -8.91 -1.51 2.29
CA LEU A 146 -9.40 -2.61 1.45
C LEU A 146 -9.77 -3.82 2.31
N ALA A 147 -8.95 -4.19 3.30
CA ALA A 147 -9.24 -5.33 4.16
C ALA A 147 -10.60 -5.22 4.87
N HIS A 148 -10.92 -4.04 5.39
CA HIS A 148 -12.23 -3.77 6.00
C HIS A 148 -13.37 -3.80 4.98
N ARG A 149 -13.15 -3.26 3.77
CA ARG A 149 -14.15 -3.28 2.70
C ARG A 149 -14.46 -4.70 2.25
N LEU A 150 -13.45 -5.58 2.13
CA LEU A 150 -13.63 -6.99 1.81
C LEU A 150 -14.40 -7.74 2.92
N ILE A 151 -14.11 -7.48 4.19
CA ILE A 151 -14.86 -8.05 5.32
C ILE A 151 -16.34 -7.63 5.27
N LYS A 152 -16.61 -6.34 5.02
CA LYS A 152 -17.98 -5.84 4.85
C LYS A 152 -18.72 -6.46 3.66
N LEU A 153 -18.01 -6.85 2.60
CA LEU A 153 -18.62 -7.59 1.49
C LEU A 153 -19.06 -9.00 1.94
N CYS A 154 -18.24 -9.71 2.72
CA CYS A 154 -18.63 -11.00 3.30
C CYS A 154 -19.85 -10.89 4.22
N GLU A 155 -19.89 -9.88 5.08
CA GLU A 155 -21.00 -9.67 6.02
C GLU A 155 -22.33 -9.48 5.29
N LYS A 156 -22.34 -8.67 4.22
CA LYS A 156 -23.53 -8.45 3.37
C LYS A 156 -24.05 -9.75 2.77
N GLU A 157 -23.16 -10.68 2.48
CA GLU A 157 -23.49 -11.97 1.86
C GLU A 157 -23.62 -13.11 2.85
N LYS A 158 -23.52 -12.82 4.16
CA LYS A 158 -23.60 -13.81 5.25
C LYS A 158 -22.54 -14.91 5.11
N LEU A 159 -21.36 -14.54 4.61
CA LEU A 159 -20.17 -15.40 4.51
C LEU A 159 -19.24 -15.18 5.71
N MET A 160 -18.49 -16.22 6.09
CA MET A 160 -17.43 -16.10 7.09
C MET A 160 -16.27 -15.24 6.54
N PRO A 161 -15.96 -14.07 7.14
CA PRO A 161 -14.92 -13.18 6.62
C PRO A 161 -13.53 -13.82 6.68
N PRO A 162 -12.70 -13.68 5.62
CA PRO A 162 -11.32 -14.16 5.61
C PRO A 162 -10.38 -13.15 6.30
N THR A 163 -10.65 -12.86 7.58
CA THR A 163 -9.98 -11.77 8.33
C THR A 163 -8.46 -11.95 8.39
N GLU A 164 -7.99 -13.17 8.62
CA GLU A 164 -6.56 -13.47 8.74
C GLU A 164 -5.84 -13.27 7.41
N GLU A 165 -6.46 -13.68 6.31
CA GLU A 165 -5.94 -13.56 4.96
C GLU A 165 -5.83 -12.09 4.53
N VAL A 166 -6.88 -11.29 4.75
CA VAL A 166 -6.87 -9.87 4.37
C VAL A 166 -5.90 -9.07 5.23
N LEU A 167 -5.76 -9.40 6.52
CA LEU A 167 -4.73 -8.80 7.36
C LEU A 167 -3.33 -9.22 6.92
N SER A 168 -3.14 -10.47 6.49
CA SER A 168 -1.85 -10.96 6.00
C SER A 168 -1.40 -10.26 4.73
N LEU A 169 -2.33 -9.92 3.83
CA LEU A 169 -2.05 -9.05 2.68
C LEU A 169 -1.49 -7.69 3.12
N VAL A 170 -2.16 -7.01 4.05
CA VAL A 170 -1.73 -5.68 4.53
C VAL A 170 -0.38 -5.78 5.25
N LYS A 171 -0.21 -6.78 6.14
CA LYS A 171 1.06 -7.06 6.81
C LYS A 171 2.19 -7.31 5.80
N GLY A 172 1.91 -8.07 4.74
CA GLY A 172 2.86 -8.35 3.67
C GLY A 172 3.34 -7.07 2.99
N CYS A 173 2.42 -6.20 2.59
CA CYS A 173 2.75 -4.89 2.03
C CYS A 173 3.68 -4.09 2.95
N VAL A 174 3.32 -3.94 4.23
CA VAL A 174 4.12 -3.21 5.22
C VAL A 174 5.49 -3.85 5.40
N ALA A 175 5.54 -5.16 5.64
CA ALA A 175 6.79 -5.89 5.81
C ALA A 175 7.72 -5.69 4.62
N GLY A 176 7.21 -5.80 3.39
CA GLY A 176 8.02 -5.67 2.20
C GLY A 176 8.55 -4.25 1.95
N THR A 177 7.70 -3.24 2.15
CA THR A 177 8.11 -1.83 2.07
C THR A 177 9.23 -1.52 3.05
N PHE A 178 9.05 -1.92 4.30
CA PHE A 178 10.05 -1.62 5.33
C PHE A 178 11.31 -2.48 5.15
N SER A 179 11.21 -3.75 4.75
CA SER A 179 12.38 -4.56 4.42
C SER A 179 13.28 -3.87 3.38
N ALA A 180 12.66 -3.35 2.32
CA ALA A 180 13.38 -2.63 1.27
C ALA A 180 13.94 -1.27 1.74
N LEU A 181 13.21 -0.57 2.62
CA LEU A 181 13.64 0.69 3.21
C LEU A 181 14.92 0.55 4.04
N VAL A 182 15.00 -0.48 4.88
CA VAL A 182 16.16 -0.68 5.78
C VAL A 182 17.25 -1.55 5.18
N GLY A 183 16.94 -2.38 4.19
CA GLY A 183 17.88 -3.30 3.53
C GLY A 183 18.05 -4.64 4.23
N GLU A 184 17.08 -5.06 5.05
CA GLU A 184 17.07 -6.34 5.77
C GLU A 184 15.67 -6.95 5.79
N ASP A 185 15.55 -8.23 6.11
CA ASP A 185 14.25 -8.88 6.15
C ASP A 185 13.49 -8.55 7.44
N ILE A 186 12.36 -7.86 7.30
CA ILE A 186 11.46 -7.51 8.39
C ILE A 186 10.25 -8.43 8.39
N ASP A 187 9.90 -8.94 9.56
CA ASP A 187 8.67 -9.71 9.78
C ASP A 187 7.66 -8.91 10.61
N VAL A 188 6.46 -8.73 10.06
CA VAL A 188 5.36 -8.02 10.72
C VAL A 188 4.37 -9.04 11.26
N ARG A 189 4.31 -9.14 12.59
CA ARG A 189 3.46 -10.10 13.28
C ARG A 189 2.09 -9.53 13.63
N GLU A 190 2.03 -8.24 13.94
CA GLU A 190 0.86 -7.61 14.54
C GLU A 190 0.14 -6.69 13.56
N ALA A 191 -1.12 -7.04 13.26
CA ALA A 191 -2.08 -6.15 12.63
C ALA A 191 -3.46 -6.39 13.20
N ARG A 192 -4.26 -5.33 13.32
CA ARG A 192 -5.63 -5.42 13.83
C ARG A 192 -6.56 -4.47 13.09
N ILE A 193 -7.84 -4.79 13.12
CA ILE A 193 -8.91 -3.95 12.60
C ILE A 193 -9.54 -3.26 13.81
N GLU A 194 -9.48 -1.94 13.83
CA GLU A 194 -10.13 -1.12 14.84
C GLU A 194 -11.66 -1.10 14.61
N PRO A 195 -12.48 -0.80 15.63
CA PRO A 195 -13.94 -0.69 15.47
C PRO A 195 -14.38 0.33 14.40
N SER A 196 -13.54 1.34 14.11
CA SER A 196 -13.76 2.29 13.01
C SER A 196 -13.69 1.64 11.62
N GLY A 197 -13.06 0.46 11.52
CA GLY A 197 -12.70 -0.18 10.27
C GLY A 197 -11.29 0.16 9.78
N ASP A 198 -10.53 0.93 10.55
CA ASP A 198 -9.14 1.23 10.22
C ASP A 198 -8.27 0.01 10.51
N VAL A 199 -7.29 -0.26 9.64
CA VAL A 199 -6.31 -1.31 9.90
C VAL A 199 -5.05 -0.68 10.45
N VAL A 200 -4.66 -1.12 11.65
CA VAL A 200 -3.44 -0.68 12.31
C VAL A 200 -2.42 -1.81 12.27
N VAL A 201 -1.24 -1.50 11.76
CA VAL A 201 -0.09 -2.42 11.68
C VAL A 201 1.04 -1.85 12.52
N ALA A 202 1.59 -2.66 13.42
CA ALA A 202 2.74 -2.30 14.23
C ALA A 202 3.99 -3.01 13.71
N LEU A 203 5.05 -2.25 13.48
CA LEU A 203 6.35 -2.82 13.14
C LEU A 203 7.11 -3.24 14.41
N PRO A 204 8.04 -4.21 14.30
CA PRO A 204 8.90 -4.60 15.41
C PRO A 204 9.70 -3.41 15.98
N LYS A 205 9.93 -3.40 17.30
CA LYS A 205 10.62 -2.29 17.97
C LYS A 205 12.06 -2.11 17.47
N GLU A 206 12.74 -3.23 17.22
CA GLU A 206 14.15 -3.30 16.82
C GLU A 206 14.46 -2.58 15.50
N ILE A 207 13.45 -2.33 14.65
CA ILE A 207 13.65 -1.63 13.38
C ILE A 207 13.51 -0.10 13.51
N PHE A 208 13.02 0.41 14.65
CA PHE A 208 12.69 1.82 14.83
C PHE A 208 13.87 2.74 14.51
N ALA A 209 15.04 2.45 15.09
CA ALA A 209 16.24 3.26 14.90
C ALA A 209 16.68 3.32 13.43
N LYS A 210 16.64 2.17 12.73
CA LYS A 210 17.03 2.07 11.31
C LYS A 210 16.09 2.87 10.41
N VAL A 211 14.79 2.78 10.67
CA VAL A 211 13.81 3.58 9.92
C VAL A 211 13.99 5.06 10.21
N ALA A 212 14.14 5.44 11.47
CA ALA A 212 14.35 6.84 11.86
C ALA A 212 15.58 7.42 11.16
N GLU A 213 16.71 6.71 11.15
CA GLU A 213 17.92 7.09 10.41
C GLU A 213 17.64 7.30 8.92
N ARG A 214 16.89 6.39 8.28
CA ARG A 214 16.59 6.46 6.86
C ARG A 214 15.65 7.59 6.46
N ILE A 215 14.78 8.08 7.35
CA ILE A 215 13.73 9.05 6.96
C ILE A 215 13.76 10.38 7.72
N THR A 216 14.64 10.54 8.72
CA THR A 216 14.76 11.78 9.52
C THR A 216 16.13 12.45 9.45
N ALA A 217 17.16 11.76 8.94
CA ALA A 217 18.49 12.32 8.75
C ALA A 217 18.59 13.29 7.55
#